data_AF-A0A835IBF2-F1
#
_entry.id   AF-A0A835IBF2-F1
#
_cell.length_a   1.000
_cell.length_b   1.000
_cell.length_c   1.000
_cell.angle_alpha   90.00
_cell.angle_beta   90.00
_cell.angle_gamma   90.00
#
_symmetry.space_group_name_H-M   'P 1'
#
loop_
_entity.id
_entity.type
_entity.pdbx_description
1 polymer ?
#
loop_
_entity_poly.entity_id
_entity_poly.type
_entity_poly.pdbx_seq_one_letter_code
_entity_poly.pdbx_strand_id
1 'polypeptide(L)'
;MMPAFSTSCSKLIEKWKKMVSPQGSHELDVWPDIQTFSSDVILRTAFGSNYEEGKRIFELQKEQAVLVLEAFKSVYIPGFRYILNSLGIMATSFPQAQMLAHTSSHTC
;
A
#
# COMPACT_ATOMS: atom_id res chain seq x y z
N MET A 1 -3.12 -9.82 -18.29
CA MET A 1 -3.12 -8.54 -17.53
C MET A 1 -4.15 -7.53 -18.03
N MET A 2 -4.20 -7.18 -19.32
CA MET A 2 -5.14 -6.17 -19.85
C MET A 2 -6.63 -6.38 -19.50
N PRO A 3 -7.21 -7.60 -19.58
CA PRO A 3 -8.62 -7.81 -19.21
C PRO A 3 -8.89 -7.62 -17.71
N ALA A 4 -7.91 -7.93 -16.85
CA ALA A 4 -8.01 -7.70 -15.40
C ALA A 4 -8.03 -6.19 -15.09
N PHE A 5 -7.17 -5.41 -15.76
CA PHE A 5 -7.19 -3.95 -15.67
C PHE A 5 -8.53 -3.36 -16.11
N SER A 6 -9.02 -3.73 -17.30
CA SER A 6 -10.30 -3.22 -17.82
C SER A 6 -11.48 -3.49 -16.87
N THR A 7 -11.56 -4.73 -16.37
CA THR A 7 -12.61 -5.14 -15.42
C THR A 7 -12.52 -4.35 -14.11
N SER A 8 -11.32 -4.20 -13.56
CA SER A 8 -11.11 -3.52 -12.27
C SER A 8 -11.35 -2.00 -12.41
N CYS A 9 -10.92 -1.39 -13.52
CA CYS A 9 -11.16 0.03 -13.82
C CYS A 9 -12.65 0.31 -13.98
N SER A 10 -13.38 -0.55 -14.69
CA SER A 10 -14.82 -0.38 -14.89
C SER A 10 -15.57 -0.38 -13.55
N LYS A 11 -15.24 -1.33 -12.65
CA LYS A 11 -15.80 -1.39 -11.29
C LYS A 11 -15.52 -0.13 -10.47
N LEU A 12 -14.28 0.39 -10.56
CA LEU A 12 -13.88 1.60 -9.85
C LEU A 12 -14.69 2.82 -10.33
N ILE A 13 -14.81 3.01 -11.65
CA ILE A 13 -15.56 4.11 -12.24
C ILE A 13 -17.05 4.01 -11.87
N GLU A 14 -17.63 2.81 -11.88
CA GLU A 14 -19.01 2.61 -11.45
C GLU A 14 -19.22 2.94 -9.98
N LYS A 15 -18.26 2.61 -9.10
CA LYS A 15 -18.29 3.00 -7.69
C LYS A 15 -18.30 4.52 -7.55
N TRP A 16 -17.38 5.21 -8.22
CA TRP A 16 -17.30 6.68 -8.16
C TRP A 16 -18.54 7.36 -8.72
N LYS A 17 -19.10 6.86 -9.83
CA LYS A 17 -20.37 7.36 -10.38
C LYS A 17 -21.54 7.25 -9.40
N LYS A 18 -21.56 6.23 -8.53
CA LYS A 18 -22.59 6.07 -7.49
C LYS A 18 -22.37 6.99 -6.29
N MET A 19 -21.13 7.41 -6.02
CA MET A 19 -20.79 8.29 -4.90
C MET A 19 -21.00 9.78 -5.24
N VAL A 20 -20.85 10.15 -6.52
CA VAL A 20 -21.08 11.53 -6.97
C VAL A 20 -22.57 11.76 -7.19
N SER A 21 -23.16 12.65 -6.40
CA SER A 21 -24.55 13.12 -6.58
C SER A 21 -24.71 13.93 -7.88
N PRO A 22 -25.84 13.83 -8.60
CA PRO A 22 -26.04 14.54 -9.87
C PRO A 22 -26.02 16.08 -9.77
N GLN A 23 -26.12 16.66 -8.58
CA GLN A 23 -26.31 18.11 -8.40
C GLN A 23 -25.06 18.89 -7.95
N GLY A 24 -23.84 18.33 -7.99
CA GLY A 24 -22.66 19.11 -7.62
C GLY A 24 -21.31 18.39 -7.77
N SER A 25 -20.25 19.07 -7.35
CA SER A 25 -18.92 18.49 -7.18
C SER A 25 -18.80 17.80 -5.83
N HIS A 26 -18.19 16.62 -5.80
CA HIS A 26 -17.94 15.85 -4.57
C HIS A 26 -16.44 15.62 -4.43
N GLU A 27 -15.84 16.04 -3.32
CA GLU A 27 -14.46 15.71 -3.00
C GLU A 27 -14.39 14.25 -2.52
N LEU A 28 -13.44 13.47 -3.03
CA LEU A 28 -13.39 12.04 -2.77
C LEU A 28 -11.95 11.62 -2.48
N ASP A 29 -11.73 10.99 -1.33
CA ASP A 29 -10.45 10.37 -1.03
C ASP A 29 -10.29 9.11 -1.89
N VAL A 30 -9.44 9.22 -2.91
CA VAL A 30 -9.18 8.14 -3.87
C VAL A 30 -8.15 7.13 -3.37
N TRP A 31 -7.44 7.41 -2.26
CA TRP A 31 -6.35 6.55 -1.81
C TRP A 31 -6.80 5.12 -1.45
N PRO A 32 -7.87 4.91 -0.66
CA PRO A 32 -8.39 3.57 -0.38
C PRO A 32 -8.85 2.84 -1.64
N ASP A 33 -9.36 3.59 -2.62
CA ASP A 33 -9.85 3.05 -3.88
C ASP A 33 -8.72 2.60 -4.79
N ILE A 34 -7.61 3.34 -4.85
CA ILE A 34 -6.40 2.95 -5.60
C ILE A 34 -5.79 1.68 -4.99
N GLN A 35 -5.75 1.57 -3.67
CA GLN A 35 -5.27 0.36 -2.99
C GLN A 35 -6.15 -0.85 -3.32
N THR A 36 -7.48 -0.67 -3.27
CA THR A 36 -8.44 -1.71 -3.61
C THR A 36 -8.34 -2.13 -5.08
N PHE A 37 -8.23 -1.16 -5.99
CA PHE A 37 -8.07 -1.38 -7.43
C PHE A 37 -6.79 -2.17 -7.75
N SER A 38 -5.65 -1.76 -7.17
CA SER A 38 -4.37 -2.42 -7.38
C SER A 38 -4.41 -3.86 -6.87
N SER A 39 -5.02 -4.08 -5.69
CA SER A 39 -5.28 -5.41 -5.16
C SER A 39 -6.13 -6.25 -6.13
N ASP A 40 -7.24 -5.72 -6.64
CA ASP A 40 -8.12 -6.45 -7.57
C ASP A 40 -7.39 -6.86 -8.86
N VAL A 41 -6.56 -5.96 -9.42
CA VAL A 41 -5.77 -6.24 -10.62
C VAL A 41 -4.72 -7.33 -10.38
N ILE A 42 -3.96 -7.23 -9.29
CA ILE A 42 -2.95 -8.24 -8.92
C ILE A 42 -3.64 -9.59 -8.70
N LEU A 43 -4.72 -9.60 -7.92
CA LEU A 43 -5.44 -10.82 -7.59
C LEU A 43 -6.04 -11.50 -8.81
N ARG A 44 -6.71 -10.74 -9.69
CA ARG A 44 -7.25 -11.28 -10.95
C ARG A 44 -6.16 -11.77 -11.90
N THR A 45 -5.01 -11.11 -11.91
CA THR A 45 -3.90 -11.46 -12.81
C THR A 45 -3.11 -12.67 -12.30
N ALA A 46 -2.86 -12.75 -11.00
CA ALA A 46 -2.06 -13.81 -10.39
C ALA A 46 -2.87 -15.09 -10.11
N PHE A 47 -4.12 -14.96 -9.66
CA PHE A 47 -4.93 -16.09 -9.21
C PHE A 47 -6.07 -16.46 -10.16
N GLY A 48 -6.47 -15.57 -11.08
CA GLY A 48 -7.45 -15.87 -12.12
C GLY A 48 -8.77 -16.40 -11.57
N SER A 49 -9.06 -17.68 -11.82
CA SER A 49 -10.26 -18.38 -11.31
C SER A 49 -10.26 -18.56 -9.79
N ASN A 50 -9.08 -18.60 -9.15
CA ASN A 50 -8.92 -18.71 -7.70
C ASN A 50 -8.85 -17.34 -7.02
N TYR A 51 -9.53 -16.33 -7.57
CA TYR A 51 -9.49 -14.96 -7.09
C TYR A 51 -9.80 -14.82 -5.59
N GLU A 52 -10.84 -15.50 -5.09
CA GLU A 52 -11.25 -15.41 -3.68
C GLU A 52 -10.20 -15.98 -2.72
N GLU A 53 -9.59 -17.12 -3.07
CA GLU A 53 -8.49 -17.68 -2.29
C GLU A 53 -7.26 -16.76 -2.35
N GLY A 54 -6.96 -16.21 -3.53
CA GLY A 54 -5.89 -15.24 -3.72
C GLY A 54 -6.07 -14.00 -2.85
N LYS A 55 -7.31 -13.52 -2.71
CA LYS A 55 -7.64 -12.36 -1.87
C LYS A 55 -7.24 -12.60 -0.42
N ARG A 56 -7.58 -13.76 0.13
CA ARG A 56 -7.19 -14.18 1.49
C ARG A 56 -5.67 -14.24 1.64
N ILE A 57 -4.96 -14.81 0.67
CA ILE A 57 -3.49 -14.88 0.68
C ILE A 57 -2.88 -13.48 0.67
N PHE A 58 -3.39 -12.57 -0.15
CA PHE A 58 -2.86 -11.21 -0.27
C PHE A 58 -3.10 -10.37 0.99
N GLU A 59 -4.22 -10.57 1.67
CA GLU A 59 -4.48 -9.97 2.99
C GLU A 59 -3.46 -10.44 4.03
N LEU A 60 -3.22 -11.76 4.11
CA LEU A 60 -2.17 -12.32 4.99
C LEU A 60 -0.77 -11.81 4.63
N GLN A 61 -0.46 -11.64 3.34
CA GLN A 61 0.82 -11.07 2.90
C GLN A 61 1.00 -9.62 3.35
N LYS A 62 -0.07 -8.81 3.39
CA LYS A 62 0.01 -7.44 3.93
C LYS A 62 0.33 -7.44 5.41
N GLU A 63 -0.32 -8.30 6.19
CA GLU A 63 -0.05 -8.45 7.63
C GLU A 63 1.39 -8.89 7.87
N GLN A 64 1.85 -9.91 7.13
CA GLN A 64 3.24 -10.38 7.20
C GLN A 64 4.23 -9.30 6.78
N ALA A 65 3.96 -8.51 5.75
CA ALA A 65 4.87 -7.46 5.29
C ALA A 65 5.17 -6.43 6.39
N VAL A 66 4.18 -6.09 7.23
CA VAL A 66 4.37 -5.18 8.37
C VAL A 66 5.30 -5.81 9.41
N LEU A 67 5.05 -7.06 9.81
CA LEU A 67 5.87 -7.78 10.78
C LEU A 67 7.30 -8.01 10.28
N VAL A 68 7.43 -8.35 9.00
CA VAL A 68 8.71 -8.55 8.33
C VAL A 68 9.51 -7.25 8.30
N LEU A 69 8.87 -6.12 7.97
CA LEU A 69 9.51 -4.80 8.02
C LEU A 69 9.98 -4.45 9.43
N GLU A 70 9.19 -4.76 10.46
CA GLU A 70 9.57 -4.57 11.86
C GLU A 70 10.75 -5.46 12.25
N ALA A 71 10.71 -6.75 11.92
CA ALA A 71 11.81 -7.68 12.16
C ALA A 71 13.10 -7.22 11.46
N PHE A 72 13.01 -6.76 10.21
CA PHE A 72 14.15 -6.25 9.45
C PHE A 72 14.84 -5.05 10.10
N LYS A 73 14.14 -4.24 10.92
CA LYS A 73 14.78 -3.15 11.68
C LYS A 73 15.76 -3.68 12.75
N SER A 74 15.51 -4.89 13.27
CA SER A 74 16.32 -5.52 14.33
C SER A 74 17.40 -6.47 13.79
N VAL A 75 17.29 -6.86 12.52
CA VAL A 75 18.17 -7.85 11.90
C VAL A 75 19.49 -7.20 11.46
N TYR A 76 20.55 -7.45 12.22
CA TYR A 76 21.92 -7.15 11.78
C TYR A 76 22.45 -8.29 10.92
N ILE A 77 22.47 -8.09 9.60
CA ILE A 77 23.16 -9.00 8.66
C ILE A 77 24.55 -8.41 8.36
N PRO A 78 25.64 -9.06 8.82
CA PRO A 78 26.99 -8.66 8.46
C PRO A 78 27.13 -8.58 6.93
N GLY A 79 27.65 -7.45 6.41
CA GLY A 79 27.79 -7.21 4.95
C GLY A 79 26.63 -6.45 4.30
N PHE A 80 25.43 -6.43 4.90
CA PHE A 80 24.25 -5.76 4.31
C PHE A 80 24.40 -4.23 4.22
N ARG A 81 25.15 -3.62 5.15
CA ARG A 81 25.50 -2.19 5.11
C ARG A 81 26.26 -1.79 3.84
N TYR A 82 27.14 -2.67 3.32
CA TYR A 82 27.90 -2.38 2.10
C TYR A 82 26.99 -2.41 0.87
N ILE A 83 26.05 -3.36 0.82
CA ILE A 83 25.06 -3.48 -0.26
C ILE A 83 24.13 -2.27 -0.27
N LEU A 84 23.54 -1.91 0.88
CA LEU A 84 22.64 -0.75 1.00
C LEU A 84 23.34 0.57 0.66
N ASN A 85 24.62 0.72 1.04
CA ASN A 85 25.41 1.89 0.68
C ASN A 85 25.74 1.93 -0.82
N SER A 86 26.11 0.80 -1.43
CA SER A 86 26.39 0.73 -2.87
C SER A 86 25.15 0.97 -3.74
N LEU A 87 23.95 0.66 -3.23
CA LEU A 87 22.67 0.86 -3.91
C LEU A 87 22.01 2.21 -3.57
N GLY A 88 22.60 3.03 -2.69
CA GLY A 88 22.08 4.35 -2.31
C GLY A 88 20.79 4.34 -1.48
N ILE A 89 20.41 3.22 -0.87
CA ILE A 89 19.09 3.02 -0.21
C ILE A 89 19.03 3.59 1.23
N MET A 90 20.17 3.97 1.82
CA MET A 90 20.24 4.54 3.17
C MET A 90 19.48 5.87 3.33
N ALA A 91 19.16 6.59 2.24
CA ALA A 91 18.51 7.89 2.31
C ALA A 91 16.98 7.84 2.52
N THR A 92 16.31 6.69 2.34
CA THR A 92 14.84 6.63 2.29
C THR A 92 14.16 5.83 3.41
N SER A 93 14.91 5.21 4.32
CA SER A 93 14.34 4.24 5.29
C SER A 93 14.22 4.74 6.74
N PHE A 94 14.44 6.01 7.06
CA PHE A 94 14.35 6.47 8.46
C PHE A 94 13.70 7.84 8.75
N PRO A 95 12.49 8.17 8.26
CA PRO A 95 11.75 9.34 8.74
C PRO A 95 10.73 9.01 9.86
N GLN A 96 11.05 8.11 10.80
CA GLN A 96 10.17 7.83 11.96
C GLN A 96 10.78 8.22 13.32
N ALA A 97 12.02 8.71 13.37
CA ALA A 97 12.63 9.17 14.62
C ALA A 97 12.44 10.68 14.92
N GLN A 98 11.70 11.43 14.09
CA GLN A 98 11.52 12.89 14.27
C GLN A 98 10.12 13.35 14.72
N MET A 99 9.14 12.46 14.85
CA MET A 99 7.77 12.83 15.27
C MET A 99 7.52 12.76 16.79
N LEU A 100 8.50 12.38 17.61
CA LEU A 100 8.35 12.33 19.08
C LEU A 100 9.12 13.44 19.83
N ALA A 101 9.81 14.36 19.13
CA ALA A 101 10.56 15.44 19.79
C ALA A 101 9.91 16.83 19.72
N HIS A 102 8.81 17.01 18.96
CA HIS A 102 8.28 18.36 18.68
C HIS A 102 6.93 18.72 19.30
N THR A 103 6.27 17.84 20.05
CA THR A 103 4.98 18.14 20.71
C THR A 103 5.06 18.38 22.22
N SER A 104 6.26 18.55 22.79
CA SER A 104 6.46 18.85 24.23
C SER A 104 6.86 20.31 24.54
N SER A 105 6.72 21.25 23.59
CA SER A 105 7.22 22.63 23.79
C SER A 105 6.16 23.75 23.74
N HIS A 106 4.87 23.44 23.61
CA HIS A 106 3.84 24.50 23.62
C HIS A 106 2.57 24.04 24.34
N THR A 107 2.68 23.88 25.66
CA THR A 107 1.59 24.13 26.63
C THR A 107 2.23 24.57 27.94
N CYS A 108 2.63 25.85 27.97
CA CYS A 108 2.68 26.68 29.16
C CYS A 108 2.47 28.13 28.71
#